data_AF-A0AAE5K0V9-F1
#
_entry.id   AF-A0AAE5K0V9-F1
#
_cell.length_a   1.000
_cell.length_b   1.000
_cell.length_c   1.000
_cell.angle_alpha   90.00
_cell.angle_beta   90.00
_cell.angle_gamma   90.00
#
_symmetry.space_group_name_H-M   'P 1'
#
loop_
_entity.id
_entity.type
_entity.pdbx_description
1 polymer ?
#
loop_
_entity_poly.entity_id
_entity_poly.type
_entity_poly.pdbx_seq_one_letter_code
_entity_poly.pdbx_strand_id
1 'polypeptide(L)'
;MNDKINQDTINKALWAACDTFRGTISADTYKDFILTMLFLKYISDVWQDHYDEYKKQYGDAPELIEAMMANERFVLPKSASFYALYERRHEPG
;
A
#
# COMPACT_ATOMS: atom_id res chain seq x y z
N MET A 1 -25.58 -10.03 10.64
CA MET A 1 -25.07 -11.24 9.96
C MET A 1 -23.56 -11.10 9.94
N ASN A 2 -22.87 -11.95 10.69
CA ASN A 2 -21.41 -11.89 10.79
C ASN A 2 -20.89 -12.70 9.59
N ASP A 3 -20.69 -12.05 8.45
CA ASP A 3 -20.06 -12.70 7.30
C ASP A 3 -18.64 -13.08 7.72
N LYS A 4 -18.48 -14.35 8.11
CA LYS A 4 -17.16 -14.92 8.38
C LYS A 4 -16.39 -14.82 7.08
N ILE A 5 -15.47 -13.86 7.04
CA ILE A 5 -14.50 -13.71 5.98
C ILE A 5 -13.84 -15.07 5.78
N ASN A 6 -14.12 -15.70 4.64
CA ASN A 6 -13.56 -17.00 4.30
C ASN A 6 -12.19 -16.76 3.65
N GLN A 7 -11.13 -17.05 4.42
CA GLN A 7 -9.76 -16.90 3.98
C GLN A 7 -9.48 -17.68 2.68
N ASP A 8 -10.10 -18.85 2.48
CA ASP A 8 -9.94 -19.63 1.24
C ASP A 8 -10.49 -18.90 0.03
N THR A 9 -11.62 -18.21 0.17
CA THR A 9 -12.21 -17.41 -0.91
C THR A 9 -11.32 -16.23 -1.28
N ILE A 10 -10.78 -15.53 -0.28
CA ILE A 10 -9.83 -14.43 -0.50
C ILE A 10 -8.58 -14.95 -1.20
N ASN A 11 -7.99 -16.03 -0.69
CA ASN A 11 -6.79 -16.62 -1.26
C ASN A 11 -7.04 -17.01 -2.72
N LYS A 12 -8.14 -17.71 -3.03
CA LYS A 12 -8.49 -18.10 -4.41
C LYS A 12 -8.63 -16.89 -5.34
N ALA A 13 -9.30 -15.82 -4.88
CA ALA A 13 -9.43 -14.60 -5.67
C ALA A 13 -8.06 -13.93 -5.92
N LEU A 14 -7.21 -13.88 -4.90
CA LEU A 14 -5.86 -13.32 -5.00
C LEU A 14 -4.99 -14.14 -5.98
N TRP A 15 -5.03 -15.47 -5.89
CA TRP A 15 -4.32 -16.38 -6.80
C TRP A 15 -4.77 -16.19 -8.24
N ALA A 16 -6.08 -16.11 -8.49
CA ALA A 16 -6.63 -15.88 -9.82
C ALA A 16 -6.21 -14.52 -10.41
N ALA A 17 -6.18 -13.47 -9.58
CA ALA A 17 -5.68 -12.16 -9.98
C ALA A 17 -4.19 -12.20 -10.33
N CYS A 18 -3.36 -12.83 -9.48
CA CYS A 18 -1.93 -13.01 -9.72
C CYS A 18 -1.64 -13.78 -11.02
N ASP A 19 -2.38 -14.86 -11.30
CA ASP A 19 -2.23 -15.60 -12.55
C ASP A 19 -2.60 -14.76 -13.78
N THR A 20 -3.60 -13.88 -13.65
CA THR A 20 -3.98 -12.95 -14.72
C THR A 20 -2.90 -11.88 -14.94
N PHE A 21 -2.34 -11.33 -13.87
CA PHE A 21 -1.39 -10.21 -13.95
C PHE A 21 0.03 -10.62 -14.30
N ARG A 22 0.47 -11.84 -13.99
CA ARG A 22 1.84 -12.25 -14.34
C ARG A 22 2.08 -12.37 -15.84
N GLY A 23 1.03 -12.61 -16.63
CA GLY A 23 1.13 -12.80 -18.07
C GLY A 23 2.13 -13.90 -18.44
N THR A 24 3.18 -13.55 -19.18
CA THR A 24 4.26 -14.45 -19.61
C THR A 24 5.41 -14.57 -18.61
N ILE A 25 5.39 -13.81 -17.50
CA ILE A 25 6.44 -13.82 -16.49
C ILE A 25 6.34 -15.13 -15.68
N SER A 26 7.49 -15.74 -15.40
CA SER A 26 7.56 -16.93 -14.55
C SER A 26 7.06 -16.62 -13.14
N ALA A 27 6.47 -17.61 -12.46
CA ALA A 27 5.98 -17.42 -11.10
C ALA A 27 7.08 -16.98 -10.12
N ASP A 28 8.30 -17.50 -10.30
CA ASP A 28 9.45 -17.16 -9.45
C ASP A 28 9.86 -15.69 -9.60
N THR A 29 9.93 -15.20 -10.84
CA THR A 29 10.21 -13.79 -11.13
C THR A 29 9.05 -12.87 -10.71
N TYR A 30 7.80 -13.28 -10.93
CA TYR A 30 6.63 -12.47 -10.57
C TYR A 30 6.51 -12.25 -9.06
N LYS A 31 6.87 -13.27 -8.26
CA LYS A 31 6.88 -13.20 -6.79
C LYS A 31 7.68 -12.00 -6.27
N ASP A 32 8.86 -11.77 -6.80
CA ASP A 32 9.75 -10.72 -6.29
C ASP A 32 9.19 -9.31 -6.56
N PHE A 33 8.50 -9.13 -7.70
CA PHE A 33 7.82 -7.86 -8.02
C PHE A 33 6.54 -7.67 -7.21
N ILE A 34 5.67 -8.67 -7.17
CA ILE A 34 4.36 -8.54 -6.52
C ILE A 34 4.51 -8.40 -5.00
N LEU A 35 5.42 -9.14 -4.36
CA LEU A 35 5.64 -9.02 -2.92
C LEU A 35 6.23 -7.66 -2.56
N THR A 36 7.15 -7.13 -3.38
CA THR A 36 7.70 -5.79 -3.17
C THR A 36 6.62 -4.70 -3.34
N MET A 37 5.76 -4.83 -4.34
CA MET A 37 4.64 -3.90 -4.54
C MET A 37 3.63 -3.97 -3.38
N LEU A 38 3.26 -5.18 -2.93
CA LEU A 38 2.35 -5.37 -1.80
C LEU A 38 2.94 -4.83 -0.50
N PHE A 39 4.25 -5.00 -0.28
CA PHE A 39 4.95 -4.42 0.85
C PHE A 39 4.91 -2.89 0.82
N LEU A 40 5.17 -2.27 -0.34
CA LEU A 40 5.07 -0.82 -0.50
C LEU A 40 3.64 -0.32 -0.27
N LYS A 41 2.64 -1.03 -0.80
CA LYS A 41 1.22 -0.72 -0.55
C LYS A 41 0.90 -0.77 0.93
N TYR A 42 1.32 -1.84 1.61
CA TYR A 42 1.10 -2.01 3.04
C TYR A 42 1.69 -0.87 3.87
N ILE A 43 2.97 -0.51 3.64
CA ILE A 43 3.58 0.62 4.34
C ILE A 43 2.86 1.93 4.03
N SER A 44 2.47 2.14 2.77
CA SER A 44 1.74 3.35 2.37
C SER A 44 0.38 3.45 3.05
N ASP A 45 -0.29 2.33 3.25
CA ASP A 45 -1.59 2.29 3.95
C ASP A 45 -1.44 2.58 5.42
N VAL A 46 -0.50 1.91 6.10
CA VAL A 46 -0.22 2.17 7.51
C VAL A 46 0.17 3.63 7.74
N TRP A 47 1.01 4.19 6.86
CA TRP A 47 1.40 5.59 6.93
C TRP A 47 0.20 6.53 6.75
N GLN A 48 -0.69 6.23 5.80
CA GLN A 48 -1.90 7.03 5.55
C GLN A 48 -2.88 6.95 6.73
N ASP A 49 -3.07 5.76 7.31
CA ASP A 49 -3.93 5.55 8.48
C ASP A 49 -3.43 6.38 9.68
N HIS A 50 -2.12 6.38 9.94
CA HIS A 50 -1.52 7.19 11.02
C HIS A 50 -1.68 8.69 10.73
N TYR A 51 -1.47 9.12 9.49
CA TYR A 51 -1.67 10.51 9.10
C TYR A 51 -3.12 10.96 9.34
N ASP A 52 -4.09 10.14 8.91
CA ASP A 52 -5.51 10.43 9.06
C ASP A 52 -5.93 10.43 10.54
N GLU A 53 -5.34 9.56 11.37
CA GLU A 53 -5.54 9.55 12.81
C GLU A 53 -4.99 10.83 13.47
N TYR A 54 -3.77 11.26 13.13
CA TYR A 54 -3.23 12.52 13.64
C TYR A 54 -4.05 13.72 13.18
N LYS A 55 -4.50 13.74 11.93
CA LYS A 55 -5.39 14.78 11.41
C LYS A 55 -6.72 14.83 12.17
N LYS A 56 -7.26 13.68 12.57
CA LYS A 56 -8.47 13.61 13.40
C LYS A 56 -8.24 14.12 14.82
N GLN A 57 -7.06 13.87 15.41
CA GLN A 57 -6.73 14.27 16.78
C GLN A 57 -6.35 15.75 16.90
N TYR A 58 -5.57 16.27 15.95
CA TYR A 58 -4.97 17.61 16.01
C TYR A 58 -5.61 18.63 15.05
N GLY A 59 -6.55 18.19 14.20
CA GLY A 59 -7.22 19.05 13.24
C GLY A 59 -6.33 19.44 12.06
N ASP A 60 -6.47 20.68 11.59
CA ASP A 60 -5.73 21.20 10.43
C ASP A 60 -4.39 21.83 10.86
N ALA A 61 -3.48 20.98 11.35
CA ALA A 61 -2.14 21.36 11.81
C ALA A 61 -1.07 20.58 11.01
N PRO A 62 -0.88 20.88 9.71
CA PRO A 62 -0.04 20.07 8.83
C PRO A 62 1.43 19.98 9.27
N GLU A 63 2.02 21.06 9.78
CA GLU A 63 3.42 21.05 10.25
C GLU A 63 3.64 20.14 11.47
N LEU A 64 2.68 20.12 12.40
CA LEU A 64 2.72 19.22 13.56
C LEU A 64 2.58 17.77 13.12
N ILE A 65 1.61 17.48 12.25
CA ILE A 65 1.38 16.13 11.74
C ILE A 65 2.63 15.64 11.00
N GLU A 66 3.26 16.46 10.16
CA GLU A 66 4.50 16.11 9.47
C GLU A 66 5.65 15.81 10.45
N ALA A 67 5.80 16.61 11.52
CA ALA A 67 6.79 16.35 12.55
C ALA A 67 6.52 15.04 13.33
N MET A 68 5.25 14.71 13.58
CA MET A 68 4.88 13.42 14.20
C MET A 68 5.17 12.25 13.27
N MET A 69 4.78 12.36 12.00
CA MET A 69 5.06 11.36 10.97
C MET A 69 6.56 11.16 10.73
N ALA A 70 7.39 12.18 10.96
CA ALA A 70 8.85 12.07 10.87
C ALA A 70 9.48 11.22 11.99
N ASN A 71 8.77 11.02 13.11
CA ASN A 71 9.20 10.18 14.22
C ASN A 71 8.62 8.75 14.16
N GLU A 72 7.80 8.45 13.16
CA GLU A 72 7.27 7.12 12.93
C GLU A 72 8.37 6.12 12.57
N ARG A 73 8.08 4.84 12.84
CA ARG A 73 9.02 3.75 12.54
C ARG A 73 9.35 3.65 11.04
N PHE A 74 8.40 4.04 10.19
CA PHE A 74 8.57 4.11 8.75
C PHE A 74 8.31 5.52 8.27
N VAL A 75 9.36 6.19 7.82
CA VAL A 75 9.25 7.51 7.19
C VAL A 75 9.11 7.31 5.69
N LEU A 76 7.98 7.73 5.14
CA LEU A 76 7.67 7.62 3.72
C LEU A 76 7.83 8.99 3.03
N PRO A 77 8.72 9.14 2.04
CA PRO A 77 8.76 10.35 1.23
C PRO A 77 7.43 10.55 0.49
N LYS A 78 6.93 11.79 0.44
CA LYS A 78 5.64 12.11 -0.20
C LYS A 78 5.53 11.64 -1.65
N SER A 79 6.64 11.61 -2.38
CA SER A 79 6.69 11.19 -3.79
C SER A 79 6.84 9.69 -4.00
N ALA A 80 7.07 8.91 -2.93
CA ALA A 80 7.40 7.49 -3.00
C ALA A 80 6.29 6.58 -2.44
N SER A 81 5.16 7.15 -2.02
CA SER A 81 4.01 6.35 -1.61
C SER A 81 3.44 5.57 -2.78
N PHE A 82 2.79 4.43 -2.49
CA PHE A 82 2.07 3.67 -3.49
C PHE A 82 1.11 4.55 -4.28
N TYR A 83 0.40 5.46 -3.60
CA TYR A 83 -0.55 6.39 -4.22
C TYR A 83 0.14 7.36 -5.18
N ALA A 84 1.26 7.95 -4.78
CA ALA A 84 2.04 8.86 -5.63
C ALA A 84 2.58 8.14 -6.89
N LEU A 85 3.05 6.90 -6.74
CA LEU A 85 3.50 6.09 -7.89
C LEU A 85 2.32 5.67 -8.78
N TYR A 86 1.18 5.34 -8.18
CA TYR A 86 -0.01 4.92 -8.92
C TYR A 86 -0.60 6.06 -9.77
N GLU A 87 -0.58 7.29 -9.28
CA GLU A 87 -0.95 8.48 -10.06
C GLU A 87 -0.06 8.63 -11.30
N ARG A 88 1.23 8.33 -11.16
CA ARG A 88 2.25 8.43 -12.22
C ARG A 88 2.40 7.17 -13.08
N ARG A 89 1.52 6.17 -12.95
CA ARG A 89 1.69 4.86 -13.62
C ARG A 89 1.74 4.90 -15.15
N HIS A 90 1.32 6.01 -15.76
CA HIS A 90 1.34 6.22 -17.21
C HIS A 90 2.47 7.16 -17.66
N GLU A 91 3.24 7.71 -16.73
CA GLU A 91 4.40 8.53 -17.05
C GLU A 91 5.50 7.61 -17.61
N PRO A 92 6.14 7.99 -18.72
CA PRO A 92 7.32 7.28 -19.18
C PRO A 92 8.43 7.40 -18.13
N GLY A 93 9.03 6.25 -17.78
CA GLY A 93 10.17 6.16 -16.87
C GLY A 93 11.49 6.56 -17.50
#